data_AF-A0A098G2Q4-F1
#
_entry.id   AF-A0A098G2Q4-F1
#
_cell.length_a   1.000
_cell.length_b   1.000
_cell.length_c   1.000
_cell.angle_alpha   90.00
_cell.angle_beta   90.00
_cell.angle_gamma   90.00
#
_symmetry.space_group_name_H-M   'P 1'
#
loop_
_entity.id
_entity.type
_entity.pdbx_description
1 polymer ?
#
loop_
_entity_poly.entity_id
_entity_poly.type
_entity_poly.pdbx_seq_one_letter_code
_entity_poly.pdbx_strand_id
1 'polypeptide(L)'
;MLKNRAVLVGLLLVQLSAICFASNCPDPATTSLQWGVPPDPWIENPFSPNSPQGEENTKFVRANILVAGYGQGVTCTYRNSVGEYSIWWPVLTKIPSRADYTWIDTRGGFVCTQGLLECQFYTAN
;
A
#
# COMPACT_ATOMS: atom_id res chain seq x y z
N MET A 1 40.70 -23.24 -5.67
CA MET A 1 39.83 -22.55 -6.66
C MET A 1 38.32 -22.69 -6.38
N LEU A 2 37.81 -23.79 -5.79
CA LEU A 2 36.38 -23.91 -5.44
C LEU A 2 35.89 -22.92 -4.37
N LYS A 3 36.74 -22.59 -3.38
CA LYS A 3 36.37 -21.75 -2.23
C LYS A 3 35.96 -20.32 -2.63
N ASN A 4 36.66 -19.72 -3.61
CA ASN A 4 36.33 -18.38 -4.11
C ASN A 4 35.04 -18.37 -4.96
N ARG A 5 34.74 -19.49 -5.66
CA ARG A 5 33.49 -19.64 -6.43
C ARG A 5 32.27 -19.79 -5.51
N ALA A 6 32.41 -20.54 -4.42
CA ALA A 6 31.35 -20.66 -3.40
C ALA A 6 31.06 -19.32 -2.71
N VAL A 7 32.08 -18.52 -2.42
CA VAL A 7 31.91 -17.17 -1.86
C VAL A 7 31.19 -16.23 -2.83
N LEU A 8 31.56 -16.25 -4.12
CA LEU A 8 30.90 -15.44 -5.15
C LEU A 8 29.44 -15.83 -5.37
N VAL A 9 29.13 -17.13 -5.38
CA VAL A 9 27.74 -17.62 -5.48
C VAL A 9 26.93 -17.25 -4.24
N GLY A 10 27.53 -17.32 -3.05
CA GLY A 10 26.90 -16.86 -1.80
C GLY A 10 26.56 -15.37 -1.84
N LEU A 11 27.48 -14.52 -2.31
CA LEU A 11 27.24 -13.08 -2.48
C LEU A 11 26.14 -12.77 -3.49
N LEU A 12 26.07 -13.52 -4.60
CA LEU A 12 25.02 -13.34 -5.61
C LEU A 12 23.62 -13.70 -5.08
N LEU A 13 23.52 -14.77 -4.28
CA LEU A 13 22.26 -15.22 -3.68
C LEU A 13 21.73 -14.24 -2.63
N VAL A 14 22.60 -13.55 -1.89
CA VAL A 14 22.22 -12.51 -0.92
C VAL A 14 21.68 -11.25 -1.60
N GLN A 15 22.16 -10.91 -2.80
CA GLN A 15 21.62 -9.77 -3.55
C GLN A 15 20.26 -10.06 -4.20
N LEU A 16 19.90 -11.33 -4.37
CA LEU A 16 18.63 -11.77 -4.96
C LEU A 16 17.52 -12.03 -3.93
N SER A 17 17.79 -11.91 -2.62
CA SER A 17 16.72 -12.00 -1.63
C SER A 17 15.84 -10.74 -1.73
N ALA A 18 14.62 -10.93 -2.26
CA ALA A 18 13.59 -9.94 -2.49
C ALA A 18 13.48 -8.92 -1.34
N ILE A 19 13.53 -7.63 -1.69
CA ILE A 19 13.39 -6.55 -0.73
C ILE A 19 11.89 -6.32 -0.53
N CYS A 20 11.31 -6.88 0.53
CA CYS A 20 9.98 -6.49 0.97
C CYS A 20 10.06 -5.08 1.57
N PHE A 21 9.35 -4.12 0.98
CA PHE A 21 9.30 -2.76 1.50
C PHE A 21 8.07 -2.58 2.38
N ALA A 22 8.31 -2.09 3.59
CA ALA A 22 7.27 -1.53 4.44
C ALA A 22 6.77 -0.22 3.82
N SER A 23 5.47 -0.08 3.64
CA SER A 23 4.85 1.14 3.15
C SER A 23 3.53 1.41 3.86
N ASN A 24 3.13 2.68 3.82
CA ASN A 24 1.90 3.20 4.37
C ASN A 24 1.14 3.95 3.27
N CYS A 25 -0.10 4.32 3.57
CA CYS A 25 -0.84 5.24 2.71
C CYS A 25 -0.18 6.63 2.70
N PRO A 26 -0.15 7.33 1.55
CA PRO A 26 0.42 8.67 1.48
C PRO A 26 -0.37 9.65 2.35
N ASP A 27 0.33 10.46 3.13
CA ASP A 27 -0.31 11.44 4.00
C ASP A 27 -0.81 12.63 3.16
N PRO A 28 -2.12 12.97 3.25
CA PRO A 28 -2.69 14.07 2.48
C PRO A 28 -2.06 15.43 2.80
N ALA A 29 -1.49 15.62 3.99
CA ALA A 29 -0.89 16.90 4.40
C ALA A 29 0.56 17.09 3.94
N THR A 30 1.25 16.01 3.55
CA THR A 30 2.69 16.06 3.23
C THR A 30 3.04 15.58 1.82
N THR A 31 2.08 14.98 1.11
CA THR A 31 2.28 14.47 -0.26
C THR A 31 1.54 15.29 -1.30
N SER A 32 1.67 14.92 -2.58
CA SER A 32 1.00 15.61 -3.68
C SER A 32 -0.53 15.55 -3.63
N LEU A 33 -1.09 14.73 -2.73
CA LEU A 33 -2.52 14.69 -2.44
C LEU A 33 -3.06 16.04 -1.98
N GLN A 34 -2.26 16.90 -1.36
CA GLN A 34 -2.69 18.26 -0.99
C GLN A 34 -3.08 19.12 -2.20
N TRP A 35 -2.63 18.73 -3.41
CA TRP A 35 -3.02 19.35 -4.68
C TRP A 35 -3.96 18.47 -5.51
N GLY A 36 -4.53 17.40 -4.93
CA GLY A 36 -5.45 16.49 -5.61
C GLY A 36 -4.75 15.55 -6.60
N VAL A 37 -3.44 15.36 -6.49
CA VAL A 37 -2.67 14.50 -7.40
C VAL A 37 -2.15 13.28 -6.63
N PRO A 38 -2.57 12.05 -6.97
CA PRO A 38 -1.98 10.84 -6.41
C PRO A 38 -0.44 10.83 -6.60
N PRO A 39 0.36 10.65 -5.54
CA PRO A 39 1.81 10.56 -5.67
C PRO A 39 2.20 9.23 -6.31
N ASP A 40 3.25 9.20 -7.13
CA ASP A 40 3.80 7.93 -7.61
C ASP A 40 4.15 6.99 -6.44
N PRO A 41 3.88 5.68 -6.53
CA PRO A 41 3.31 4.92 -7.67
C PRO A 41 1.78 4.76 -7.62
N TRP A 42 1.09 5.58 -6.83
CA TRP A 42 -0.35 5.52 -6.68
C TRP A 42 -1.05 6.14 -7.89
N ILE A 43 -2.17 5.53 -8.26
CA ILE A 43 -3.05 6.01 -9.32
C ILE A 43 -4.43 6.31 -8.74
N GLU A 44 -5.22 7.09 -9.46
CA GLU A 44 -6.63 7.28 -9.13
C GLU A 44 -7.37 5.93 -9.19
N ASN A 45 -8.20 5.65 -8.19
CA ASN A 45 -9.01 4.45 -8.21
C ASN A 45 -10.23 4.68 -9.13
N PRO A 46 -10.38 3.95 -10.25
CA PRO A 46 -11.50 4.14 -11.18
C PRO A 46 -12.87 3.81 -10.56
N PHE A 47 -12.89 3.12 -9.41
CA PHE A 47 -14.11 2.78 -8.67
C PHE A 47 -14.37 3.73 -7.49
N SER A 48 -13.58 4.80 -7.36
CA SER A 48 -13.78 5.83 -6.35
C SER A 48 -15.05 6.63 -6.63
N PRO A 49 -15.90 6.93 -5.63
CA PRO A 49 -17.09 7.77 -5.82
C PRO A 49 -16.76 9.20 -6.28
N ASN A 50 -15.61 9.71 -5.83
CA ASN A 50 -15.10 11.03 -6.17
C ASN A 50 -13.63 10.95 -6.58
N SER A 51 -13.15 11.93 -7.34
CA SER A 51 -11.73 12.09 -7.65
C SER A 51 -10.98 12.77 -6.49
N PRO A 52 -9.67 12.51 -6.32
CA PRO A 52 -8.85 13.23 -5.36
C PRO A 52 -8.97 14.76 -5.55
N GLN A 53 -9.21 15.47 -4.44
CA GLN A 53 -9.26 16.94 -4.42
C GLN A 53 -8.16 17.44 -3.49
N GLY A 54 -7.47 18.51 -3.90
CA GLY A 54 -6.50 19.18 -3.05
C GLY A 54 -7.21 20.01 -1.99
N GLU A 55 -7.46 19.43 -0.82
CA GLU A 55 -8.14 20.09 0.30
C GLU A 55 -7.39 19.86 1.61
N GLU A 56 -7.13 20.93 2.35
CA GLU A 56 -6.34 20.95 3.60
C GLU A 56 -6.93 20.04 4.70
N ASN A 57 -8.25 19.87 4.74
CA ASN A 57 -8.95 19.06 5.75
C ASN A 57 -9.18 17.60 5.32
N THR A 58 -8.47 17.12 4.31
CA THR A 58 -8.54 15.73 3.88
C THR A 58 -8.02 14.80 4.98
N LYS A 59 -8.82 13.80 5.35
CA LYS A 59 -8.48 12.84 6.41
C LYS A 59 -8.39 11.42 5.86
N PHE A 60 -7.41 10.67 6.33
CA PHE A 60 -7.36 9.23 6.12
C PHE A 60 -8.56 8.55 6.80
N VAL A 61 -9.17 7.60 6.09
CA VAL A 61 -10.31 6.81 6.59
C VAL A 61 -9.88 5.36 6.81
N ARG A 62 -9.30 4.74 5.78
CA ARG A 62 -8.91 3.33 5.80
C ARG A 62 -7.92 2.96 4.71
N ALA A 63 -7.19 1.88 4.95
CA ALA A 63 -6.41 1.16 3.96
C ALA A 63 -7.06 -0.20 3.70
N ASN A 64 -7.05 -0.63 2.44
CA ASN A 64 -7.57 -1.91 2.00
C ASN A 64 -6.47 -2.66 1.24
N ILE A 65 -6.15 -3.88 1.66
CA ILE A 65 -5.39 -4.82 0.83
C ILE A 65 -6.41 -5.63 0.06
N LEU A 66 -6.47 -5.43 -1.25
CA LEU A 66 -7.42 -6.09 -2.14
C LEU A 66 -6.83 -7.41 -2.62
N VAL A 67 -7.63 -8.47 -2.53
CA VAL A 67 -7.23 -9.82 -2.96
C VAL A 67 -8.27 -10.36 -3.93
N ALA A 68 -7.96 -10.34 -5.23
CA ALA A 68 -8.86 -10.75 -6.30
C ALA A 68 -8.23 -11.83 -7.17
N GLY A 69 -8.26 -13.09 -6.69
CA GLY A 69 -7.63 -14.22 -7.38
C GLY A 69 -6.12 -14.02 -7.51
N TYR A 70 -5.66 -13.66 -8.72
CA TYR A 70 -4.25 -13.32 -8.99
C TYR A 70 -3.94 -11.81 -8.87
N GLY A 71 -4.95 -10.94 -8.78
CA GLY A 71 -4.77 -9.50 -8.61
C GLY A 71 -4.62 -9.11 -7.14
N GLN A 72 -3.59 -8.33 -6.84
CA GLN A 72 -3.36 -7.73 -5.53
C GLN A 72 -3.09 -6.24 -5.66
N GLY A 73 -3.44 -5.49 -4.62
CA GLY A 73 -3.14 -4.08 -4.54
C GLY A 73 -3.57 -3.48 -3.23
N VAL A 74 -3.20 -2.23 -3.04
CA VAL A 74 -3.60 -1.45 -1.88
C VAL A 74 -4.47 -0.29 -2.32
N THR A 75 -5.57 -0.07 -1.62
CA THR A 75 -6.40 1.13 -1.77
C THR A 75 -6.36 1.93 -0.50
N CYS A 76 -6.17 3.25 -0.62
CA CYS A 76 -6.25 4.17 0.51
C CYS A 76 -7.47 5.06 0.29
N THR A 77 -8.37 5.09 1.26
CA THR A 77 -9.57 5.93 1.23
C THR A 77 -9.37 7.14 2.13
N TYR A 78 -9.72 8.30 1.61
CA TYR A 78 -9.70 9.58 2.29
C TYR A 78 -11.08 10.22 2.27
N ARG A 79 -11.34 11.13 3.19
CA ARG A 79 -12.58 11.91 3.27
C ARG A 79 -12.26 13.40 3.35
N ASN A 80 -12.98 14.19 2.58
CA ASN A 80 -12.95 15.65 2.58
C ASN A 80 -14.37 16.22 2.51
N SER A 81 -14.51 17.51 2.20
CA SER A 81 -15.82 18.17 2.13
C SER A 81 -16.77 17.63 1.05
N VAL A 82 -16.23 17.06 -0.04
CA VAL A 82 -16.99 16.50 -1.17
C VAL A 82 -17.46 15.07 -0.88
N GLY A 83 -16.79 14.38 0.04
CA GLY A 83 -17.10 13.01 0.44
C GLY A 83 -15.86 12.15 0.53
N GLU A 84 -16.01 10.86 0.23
CA GLU A 84 -14.88 9.93 0.18
C GLU A 84 -14.31 9.81 -1.23
N TYR A 85 -12.99 9.74 -1.32
CA TYR A 85 -12.28 9.31 -2.51
C TYR A 85 -11.23 8.25 -2.15
N SER A 86 -10.76 7.51 -3.14
CA SER A 86 -9.70 6.54 -2.95
C SER A 86 -8.67 6.57 -4.07
N ILE A 87 -7.45 6.23 -3.70
CA ILE A 87 -6.34 5.99 -4.62
C ILE A 87 -5.93 4.52 -4.52
N TRP A 88 -5.35 4.01 -5.59
CA TRP A 88 -5.03 2.60 -5.76
C TRP A 88 -3.56 2.44 -6.13
N TRP A 89 -2.90 1.43 -5.57
CA TRP A 89 -1.57 0.98 -6.00
C TRP A 89 -1.65 -0.51 -6.41
N PRO A 90 -1.50 -0.86 -7.71
CA PRO A 90 -1.57 -2.25 -8.16
C PRO A 90 -0.22 -2.93 -7.90
N VAL A 91 -0.05 -3.46 -6.69
CA VAL A 91 1.21 -4.08 -6.26
C VAL A 91 0.96 -5.37 -5.50
N LEU A 92 1.85 -6.34 -5.71
CA LEU A 92 1.89 -7.56 -4.92
C LEU A 92 2.14 -7.19 -3.46
N THR A 93 1.16 -7.47 -2.62
CA THR A 93 1.16 -7.08 -1.21
C THR A 93 1.07 -8.33 -0.36
N LYS A 94 1.94 -8.43 0.64
CA LYS A 94 1.90 -9.52 1.61
C LYS A 94 0.53 -9.57 2.26
N ILE A 95 -0.13 -10.73 2.14
CA ILE A 95 -1.42 -10.97 2.77
C ILE A 95 -1.22 -11.05 4.30
N PRO A 96 -1.94 -10.24 5.10
CA PRO A 96 -1.87 -10.31 6.55
C PRO A 96 -2.24 -11.68 7.11
N SER A 97 -1.67 -12.03 8.26
CA SER A 97 -2.10 -13.21 9.00
C SER A 97 -3.49 -12.97 9.60
N ARG A 98 -4.29 -14.03 9.76
CA ARG A 98 -5.56 -13.95 10.51
C ARG A 98 -5.39 -13.65 12.00
N ALA A 99 -4.17 -13.78 12.52
CA ALA A 99 -3.82 -13.40 13.88
C ALA A 99 -3.38 -11.93 14.01
N ASP A 100 -3.31 -11.19 12.91
CA ASP A 100 -3.00 -9.76 12.91
C ASP A 100 -4.20 -8.97 13.44
N TYR A 101 -3.98 -8.14 14.46
CA TYR A 101 -5.04 -7.35 15.11
C TYR A 101 -5.27 -5.99 14.44
N THR A 102 -4.41 -5.60 13.50
CA THR A 102 -4.50 -4.34 12.76
C THR A 102 -5.33 -4.50 11.49
N TRP A 103 -5.24 -5.67 10.85
CA TRP A 103 -5.91 -5.99 9.59
C TRP A 103 -7.12 -6.91 9.78
N ILE A 104 -8.31 -6.40 9.46
CA ILE A 104 -9.58 -7.13 9.56
C ILE A 104 -9.84 -7.89 8.26
N ASP A 105 -9.99 -9.21 8.32
CA ASP A 105 -10.36 -10.07 7.18
C ASP A 105 -11.79 -9.76 6.71
N THR A 106 -11.96 -9.55 5.42
CA THR A 106 -13.23 -9.24 4.74
C THR A 106 -13.36 -10.03 3.45
N ARG A 107 -14.57 -10.09 2.87
CA ARG A 107 -14.86 -10.88 1.65
C ARG A 107 -13.99 -10.53 0.43
N GLY A 108 -13.33 -9.36 0.41
CA GLY A 108 -12.50 -8.89 -0.70
C GLY A 108 -11.01 -8.70 -0.36
N GLY A 109 -10.57 -9.12 0.82
CA GLY A 109 -9.21 -8.91 1.32
C GLY A 109 -9.22 -8.37 2.74
N PHE A 110 -8.35 -7.40 3.05
CA PHE A 110 -8.13 -6.95 4.43
C PHE A 110 -8.32 -5.44 4.57
N VAL A 111 -8.82 -4.99 5.72
CA VAL A 111 -9.06 -3.57 6.00
C VAL A 111 -8.38 -3.14 7.29
N CYS A 112 -7.74 -1.98 7.26
CA CYS A 112 -7.21 -1.30 8.44
C CYS A 112 -7.78 0.12 8.54
N THR A 113 -8.20 0.51 9.73
CA THR A 113 -8.81 1.83 10.03
C THR A 113 -8.12 2.54 11.20
N GLN A 114 -6.96 2.06 11.65
CA GLN A 114 -6.32 2.54 12.89
C GLN A 114 -5.60 3.88 12.70
N GLY A 115 -5.07 4.16 11.51
CA GLY A 115 -4.42 5.42 11.18
C GLY A 115 -3.35 5.22 10.10
N LEU A 116 -2.77 6.33 9.61
CA LEU A 116 -1.80 6.29 8.52
C LEU A 116 -0.55 5.48 8.88
N LEU A 117 -0.04 5.65 10.10
CA LEU A 117 1.21 5.03 10.56
C LEU A 117 1.00 3.58 11.01
N GLU A 118 -0.20 3.27 11.48
CA GLU A 118 -0.61 1.97 12.00
C GLU A 118 -0.99 1.02 10.86
N CYS A 119 -1.60 1.52 9.78
CA CYS A 119 -1.98 0.74 8.61
C CYS A 119 -0.81 0.46 7.66
N GLN A 120 0.26 -0.12 8.21
CA GLN A 120 1.44 -0.52 7.46
C GLN A 120 1.18 -1.81 6.68
N PHE A 121 1.65 -1.86 5.44
CA PHE A 121 1.62 -3.03 4.57
C PHE A 121 3.00 -3.28 3.97
N TYR A 122 3.18 -4.47 3.38
CA TYR A 122 4.47 -4.88 2.82
C TYR A 122 4.29 -5.24 1.35
N THR A 123 5.03 -4.58 0.47
CA THR A 123 4.98 -4.83 -0.97
C THR A 123 6.18 -5.66 -1.42
N ALA A 124 5.97 -6.48 -2.44
CA ALA A 124 7.04 -7.14 -3.18
C ALA A 124 7.38 -6.30 -4.42
N ASN A 125 8.64 -5.92 -4.54
CA ASN A 125 9.23 -5.29 -5.73
C ASN A 125 10.36 -6.16 -6.27
#